data_AF-U2S6Q3-F1
#
_entry.id   AF-U2S6Q3-F1
#
_cell.length_a   1.000
_cell.length_b   1.000
_cell.length_c   1.000
_cell.angle_alpha   90.00
_cell.angle_beta   90.00
_cell.angle_gamma   90.00
#
_symmetry.space_group_name_H-M   'P 1'
#
loop_
_entity.id
_entity.type
_entity.pdbx_description
1 polymer ?
#
loop_
_entity_poly.entity_id
_entity_poly.type
_entity_poly.pdbx_seq_one_letter_code
_entity_poly.pdbx_strand_id
1 'polypeptide(L)'
;MLLAAGLVIVAIAILASVSDPGDRYTSLFFLLHALGVLLVIVAAVVAIISGGAAVRARRRVVLSAGATLMTIHLLGSTAFWWALGGHYGLIRLKYDDDWIIGSSITEVEERYGEAEECGGHGYCYPLYEDEAAIMPSHLAVRYAMFTDEGGVVTEVDDHYCPGG
;
A
#
# COMPACT_ATOMS: atom_id res chain seq x y z
N MET A 1 -23.67 15.25 -1.30
CA MET A 1 -22.87 14.03 -1.03
C MET A 1 -21.80 13.77 -2.09
N LEU A 2 -22.11 13.86 -3.39
CA LEU A 2 -21.11 13.67 -4.48
C LEU A 2 -19.93 14.66 -4.43
N LEU A 3 -20.18 15.92 -4.07
CA LEU A 3 -19.14 16.95 -3.91
C LEU A 3 -18.15 16.65 -2.77
N ALA A 4 -18.63 16.07 -1.68
CA ALA A 4 -17.77 15.70 -0.54
C ALA A 4 -16.91 14.47 -0.86
N ALA A 5 -17.47 13.49 -1.58
CA ALA A 5 -16.73 12.31 -2.03
C ALA A 5 -15.63 12.69 -3.03
N GLY A 6 -15.92 13.59 -3.99
CA GLY A 6 -14.93 14.08 -4.94
C GLY A 6 -13.77 14.83 -4.27
N LEU A 7 -14.05 15.63 -3.24
CA LEU A 7 -13.03 16.38 -2.49
C LEU A 7 -12.12 15.47 -1.68
N VAL A 8 -12.68 14.41 -1.07
CA VAL A 8 -11.90 13.41 -0.33
C VAL A 8 -10.98 12.62 -1.27
N ILE A 9 -11.45 12.29 -2.47
CA ILE A 9 -10.65 11.57 -3.48
C ILE A 9 -9.48 12.44 -3.97
N VAL A 10 -9.74 13.72 -4.25
CA VAL A 10 -8.68 14.67 -4.65
C VAL A 10 -7.68 14.85 -3.51
N ALA A 11 -8.13 14.93 -2.26
CA ALA A 11 -7.26 15.03 -1.10
C ALA A 11 -6.38 13.77 -0.93
N ILE A 12 -6.92 12.57 -1.12
CA ILE A 12 -6.16 11.31 -1.03
C ILE A 12 -5.14 11.20 -2.16
N ALA A 13 -5.49 11.57 -3.38
CA ALA A 13 -4.57 11.57 -4.52
C ALA A 13 -3.44 12.59 -4.35
N ILE A 14 -3.74 13.78 -3.83
CA ILE A 14 -2.73 14.79 -3.51
C ILE A 14 -1.84 14.30 -2.37
N LEU A 15 -2.40 13.73 -1.30
CA LEU A 15 -1.63 13.20 -0.18
C LEU A 15 -0.69 12.08 -0.64
N ALA A 16 -1.18 11.14 -1.45
CA ALA A 16 -0.35 10.07 -2.02
C ALA A 16 0.79 10.62 -2.91
N SER A 17 0.53 11.67 -3.71
CA SER A 17 1.57 12.30 -4.55
C SER A 17 2.61 13.11 -3.77
N VAL A 18 2.27 13.57 -2.56
CA VAL A 18 3.15 14.34 -1.69
C VAL A 18 3.97 13.41 -0.78
N SER A 19 3.40 12.27 -0.39
CA SER A 19 4.07 11.27 0.46
C SER A 19 5.10 10.42 -0.27
N ASP A 20 5.05 10.34 -1.61
CA ASP A 20 5.96 9.49 -2.39
C ASP A 20 6.30 10.10 -3.77
N PRO A 21 7.33 10.97 -3.84
CA PRO A 21 7.70 11.66 -5.08
C PRO A 21 8.39 10.75 -6.12
N GLY A 22 8.68 9.49 -5.79
CA GLY A 22 9.44 8.55 -6.62
C GLY A 22 8.58 7.64 -7.51
N ASP A 23 7.47 7.11 -7.00
CA ASP A 23 6.73 6.05 -7.69
C ASP A 23 5.44 6.49 -8.38
N ARG A 24 5.56 6.75 -9.68
CA ARG A 24 4.45 7.07 -10.59
C ARG A 24 3.37 5.97 -10.63
N TYR A 25 3.73 4.73 -10.32
CA TYR A 25 2.82 3.58 -10.39
C TYR A 25 1.96 3.42 -9.13
N THR A 26 2.47 3.76 -7.96
CA THR A 26 1.71 3.77 -6.70
C THR A 26 0.63 4.84 -6.74
N SER A 27 0.97 6.04 -7.22
CA SER A 27 0.02 7.12 -7.46
C SER A 27 -1.07 6.75 -8.48
N LEU A 28 -0.70 6.05 -9.57
CA LEU A 28 -1.64 5.53 -10.56
C LEU A 28 -2.56 4.46 -9.97
N PHE A 29 -2.03 3.55 -9.14
CA PHE A 29 -2.81 2.57 -8.41
C PHE A 29 -3.84 3.24 -7.51
N PHE A 30 -3.43 4.21 -6.68
CA PHE A 30 -4.36 4.94 -5.80
C PHE A 30 -5.44 5.68 -6.59
N LEU A 31 -5.09 6.28 -7.73
CA LEU A 31 -6.05 6.92 -8.63
C LEU A 31 -7.05 5.91 -9.21
N LEU A 32 -6.56 4.78 -9.73
CA LEU A 32 -7.40 3.71 -10.29
C LEU A 32 -8.30 3.08 -9.22
N HIS A 33 -7.77 2.87 -8.01
CA HIS A 33 -8.50 2.37 -6.86
C HIS A 33 -9.59 3.36 -6.44
N ALA A 34 -9.28 4.66 -6.35
CA ALA A 34 -10.24 5.70 -6.01
C ALA A 34 -11.34 5.87 -7.07
N LEU A 35 -10.99 5.85 -8.37
CA LEU A 35 -11.95 5.84 -9.47
C LEU A 35 -12.83 4.60 -9.43
N GLY A 36 -12.25 3.47 -9.08
CA GLY A 36 -12.92 2.21 -8.83
C GLY A 36 -13.97 2.26 -7.72
N VAL A 37 -13.57 2.74 -6.55
CA VAL A 37 -14.45 2.98 -5.40
C VAL A 37 -15.56 3.97 -5.76
N LEU A 38 -15.27 5.01 -6.53
CA LEU A 38 -16.28 5.96 -7.00
C LEU A 38 -17.31 5.29 -7.92
N LEU A 39 -16.87 4.49 -8.89
CA LEU A 39 -17.73 3.77 -9.82
C LEU A 39 -18.66 2.79 -9.07
N VAL A 40 -18.12 2.14 -8.05
CA VAL A 40 -18.84 1.30 -7.11
C VAL A 40 -19.91 2.07 -6.33
N ILE A 41 -19.58 3.24 -5.78
CA ILE A 41 -20.52 4.07 -5.02
C ILE A 41 -21.66 4.51 -5.94
N VAL A 42 -21.34 4.94 -7.18
CA VAL A 42 -22.34 5.30 -8.19
C VAL A 42 -23.25 4.09 -8.51
N ALA A 43 -22.68 2.90 -8.72
CA ALA A 43 -23.44 1.69 -8.97
C ALA A 43 -24.36 1.31 -7.80
N ALA A 44 -23.89 1.46 -6.56
CA ALA A 44 -24.69 1.22 -5.35
C ALA A 44 -25.84 2.22 -5.23
N VAL A 45 -25.62 3.51 -5.50
CA VAL A 45 -26.67 4.53 -5.52
C VAL A 45 -27.73 4.20 -6.58
N VAL A 46 -27.31 3.84 -7.79
CA VAL A 46 -28.23 3.43 -8.86
C VAL A 46 -29.00 2.17 -8.46
N ALA A 47 -28.35 1.18 -7.84
CA ALA A 47 -28.99 -0.04 -7.33
C ALA A 47 -30.01 0.25 -6.22
N ILE A 48 -29.75 1.21 -5.32
CA ILE A 48 -30.69 1.62 -4.28
C ILE A 48 -31.91 2.32 -4.89
N ILE A 49 -31.69 3.24 -5.84
CA ILE A 49 -32.78 3.96 -6.52
C ILE A 49 -33.65 2.98 -7.32
N SER A 50 -33.02 2.10 -8.12
CA SER A 50 -33.72 1.12 -8.95
C SER A 50 -34.36 0.00 -8.12
N GLY A 51 -33.69 -0.48 -7.07
CA GLY A 51 -34.22 -1.43 -6.11
C GLY A 51 -35.40 -0.87 -5.32
N GLY A 52 -35.32 0.39 -4.88
CA GLY A 52 -36.44 1.10 -4.24
C GLY A 52 -37.65 1.23 -5.17
N ALA A 53 -37.42 1.49 -6.46
CA ALA A 53 -38.49 1.49 -7.47
C ALA A 53 -39.07 0.08 -7.72
N ALA A 54 -38.24 -0.95 -7.76
CA ALA A 54 -38.65 -2.34 -7.97
C ALA A 54 -39.46 -2.92 -6.80
N VAL A 55 -39.07 -2.59 -5.55
CA VAL A 55 -39.80 -2.96 -4.33
C VAL A 55 -41.16 -2.28 -4.30
N ARG A 56 -41.24 -0.99 -4.67
CA ARG A 56 -42.52 -0.26 -4.79
C ARG A 56 -43.47 -0.88 -5.83
N ALA A 57 -42.90 -1.50 -6.87
CA ALA A 57 -43.63 -2.19 -7.93
C ALA A 57 -43.84 -3.72 -7.67
N ARG A 58 -43.47 -4.24 -6.48
CA ARG A 58 -43.51 -5.68 -6.12
C ARG A 58 -42.87 -6.63 -7.16
N ARG A 59 -41.78 -6.22 -7.81
CA ARG A 59 -41.01 -7.09 -8.72
C ARG A 59 -39.90 -7.83 -7.96
N ARG A 60 -39.55 -9.06 -8.42
CA ARG A 60 -38.44 -9.85 -7.87
C ARG A 60 -37.13 -9.05 -7.96
N VAL A 61 -36.45 -8.87 -6.83
CA VAL A 61 -35.11 -8.31 -6.77
C VAL A 61 -34.13 -9.42 -7.11
N VAL A 62 -33.69 -9.46 -8.37
CA VAL A 62 -32.53 -10.27 -8.79
C VAL A 62 -31.29 -9.55 -8.26
N LEU A 63 -30.30 -10.28 -7.73
CA LEU A 63 -28.98 -9.75 -7.34
C LEU A 63 -28.54 -8.75 -8.40
N SER A 64 -28.56 -7.47 -8.04
CA SER A 64 -28.50 -6.41 -9.04
C SER A 64 -27.15 -6.52 -9.75
N ALA A 65 -27.10 -6.30 -11.06
CA ALA A 65 -25.85 -6.27 -11.82
C ALA A 65 -24.77 -5.39 -11.13
N GLY A 66 -25.18 -4.38 -10.35
CA GLY A 66 -24.29 -3.56 -9.53
C GLY A 66 -23.53 -4.33 -8.44
N ALA A 67 -24.13 -5.33 -7.79
CA ALA A 67 -23.46 -6.16 -6.79
C ALA A 67 -22.38 -7.05 -7.45
N THR A 68 -22.67 -7.60 -8.62
CA THR A 68 -21.68 -8.39 -9.39
C THR A 68 -20.54 -7.52 -9.88
N LEU A 69 -20.83 -6.31 -10.39
CA LEU A 69 -19.80 -5.35 -10.81
C LEU A 69 -18.93 -4.90 -9.63
N MET A 70 -19.51 -4.68 -8.46
CA MET A 70 -18.79 -4.38 -7.21
C MET A 70 -17.82 -5.50 -6.85
N THR A 71 -18.27 -6.76 -6.86
CA THR A 71 -17.40 -7.90 -6.55
C THR A 71 -16.25 -8.03 -7.56
N ILE A 72 -16.54 -7.89 -8.85
CA ILE A 72 -15.50 -7.91 -9.91
C ILE A 72 -14.49 -6.79 -9.69
N HIS A 73 -14.95 -5.59 -9.34
CA HIS A 73 -14.08 -4.45 -9.11
C HIS A 73 -13.17 -4.65 -7.88
N LEU A 74 -13.71 -5.14 -6.77
CA LEU A 74 -12.93 -5.43 -5.56
C LEU A 74 -11.89 -6.55 -5.80
N LEU A 75 -12.28 -7.61 -6.52
CA LEU A 75 -11.37 -8.69 -6.89
C LEU A 75 -10.27 -8.20 -7.83
N GLY A 76 -10.64 -7.45 -8.88
CA GLY A 76 -9.69 -6.89 -9.83
C GLY A 76 -8.71 -5.91 -9.19
N SER A 77 -9.19 -5.04 -8.30
CA SER A 77 -8.35 -4.09 -7.58
C SER A 77 -7.40 -4.77 -6.60
N THR A 78 -7.89 -5.79 -5.88
CA THR A 78 -7.04 -6.61 -5.00
C THR A 78 -5.97 -7.33 -5.82
N ALA A 79 -6.34 -8.01 -6.91
CA ALA A 79 -5.39 -8.71 -7.77
C ALA A 79 -4.35 -7.75 -8.38
N PHE A 80 -4.78 -6.55 -8.78
CA PHE A 80 -3.90 -5.52 -9.33
C PHE A 80 -2.94 -4.95 -8.26
N TRP A 81 -3.41 -4.72 -7.03
CA TRP A 81 -2.56 -4.33 -5.90
C TRP A 81 -1.45 -5.37 -5.64
N TRP A 82 -1.83 -6.64 -5.63
CA TRP A 82 -0.88 -7.74 -5.45
C TRP A 82 0.12 -7.82 -6.61
N ALA A 83 -0.34 -7.65 -7.86
CA ALA A 83 0.50 -7.66 -9.05
C ALA A 83 1.53 -6.52 -9.08
N LEU A 84 1.19 -5.35 -8.51
CA LEU A 84 2.11 -4.22 -8.36
C LEU A 84 3.04 -4.33 -7.15
N GLY A 85 3.03 -5.45 -6.41
CA GLY A 85 3.89 -5.60 -5.25
C GLY A 85 3.39 -4.87 -3.99
N GLY A 86 2.13 -4.42 -3.94
CA GLY A 86 1.61 -3.68 -2.78
C GLY A 86 1.56 -4.48 -1.47
N HIS A 87 1.77 -5.79 -1.53
CA HIS A 87 1.92 -6.64 -0.35
C HIS A 87 3.31 -6.50 0.31
N TYR A 88 4.32 -6.00 -0.41
CA TYR A 88 5.68 -5.83 0.09
C TYR A 88 5.77 -4.84 1.26
N GLY A 89 4.94 -3.79 1.25
CA GLY A 89 4.83 -2.85 2.37
C GLY A 89 4.33 -3.47 3.68
N LEU A 90 3.67 -4.65 3.63
CA LEU A 90 3.24 -5.35 4.85
C LEU A 90 4.41 -5.98 5.61
N ILE A 91 5.49 -6.37 4.92
CA ILE A 91 6.69 -6.92 5.57
C ILE A 91 7.43 -5.80 6.33
N ARG A 92 7.42 -4.58 5.80
CA ARG A 92 7.98 -3.40 6.46
C ARG A 92 7.37 -3.15 7.84
N LEU A 93 6.07 -3.40 8.02
CA LEU A 93 5.38 -3.27 9.31
C LEU A 93 5.97 -4.13 10.43
N LYS A 94 6.78 -5.15 10.10
CA LYS A 94 7.52 -5.94 11.10
C LYS A 94 8.58 -5.08 11.82
N TYR A 95 9.21 -4.16 11.08
CA TYR A 95 10.34 -3.35 11.55
C TYR A 95 9.98 -1.86 11.69
N ASP A 96 8.83 -1.43 11.18
CA ASP A 96 8.31 -0.05 11.26
C ASP A 96 7.85 0.28 12.70
N ASP A 97 8.81 0.39 13.62
CA ASP A 97 8.62 0.77 15.02
C ASP A 97 9.44 2.05 15.31
N ASP A 98 8.75 3.13 15.66
CA ASP A 98 9.38 4.42 16.03
C ASP A 98 10.40 4.27 17.16
N TRP A 99 10.31 3.19 17.96
CA TRP A 99 11.27 2.85 19.00
C TRP A 99 12.68 2.55 18.47
N ILE A 100 12.83 2.12 17.21
CA ILE A 100 14.14 1.79 16.64
C ILE A 100 15.06 3.02 16.62
N ILE A 101 14.53 4.20 16.30
CA ILE A 101 15.31 5.44 16.30
C ILE A 101 15.67 5.82 17.75
N GLY A 102 16.96 6.01 18.00
CA GLY A 102 17.49 6.30 19.33
C GLY A 102 17.78 5.08 20.19
N SER A 103 17.46 3.87 19.72
CA SER A 103 17.87 2.62 20.37
C SER A 103 19.25 2.18 19.89
N SER A 104 19.97 1.42 20.74
CA SER A 104 21.24 0.82 20.32
C SER A 104 21.00 -0.34 19.37
N ILE A 105 21.93 -0.58 18.44
CA ILE A 105 21.81 -1.70 17.49
C ILE A 105 21.68 -3.05 18.22
N THR A 106 22.37 -3.22 19.36
CA THR A 106 22.26 -4.43 20.18
C THR A 106 20.86 -4.65 20.72
N GLU A 107 20.18 -3.60 21.22
CA GLU A 107 18.78 -3.72 21.69
C GLU A 107 17.83 -4.03 20.55
N VAL A 108 18.07 -3.47 19.37
CA VAL A 108 17.29 -3.76 18.16
C VAL A 108 17.47 -5.22 17.76
N GLU A 109 18.69 -5.74 17.77
CA GLU A 109 18.98 -7.14 17.45
C GLU A 109 18.41 -8.14 18.46
N GLU A 110 18.40 -7.79 19.76
CA GLU A 110 17.75 -8.60 20.78
C GLU A 110 16.24 -8.76 20.51
N ARG A 111 15.61 -7.73 19.94
CA ARG A 111 14.17 -7.72 19.68
C ARG A 111 13.80 -8.33 18.34
N TYR A 112 14.55 -8.03 17.28
CA TYR A 112 14.20 -8.36 15.91
C TYR A 112 15.07 -9.47 15.28
N GLY A 113 16.13 -9.89 15.98
CA GLY A 113 17.13 -10.85 15.52
C GLY A 113 18.39 -10.17 15.00
N GLU A 114 19.44 -10.95 14.73
CA GLU A 114 20.72 -10.45 14.20
C GLU A 114 20.53 -9.70 12.87
N ALA A 115 21.14 -8.53 12.75
CA ALA A 115 21.09 -7.70 11.54
C ALA A 115 22.33 -7.96 10.67
N GLU A 116 22.18 -7.84 9.35
CA GLU A 116 23.31 -7.93 8.42
C GLU A 116 24.03 -6.58 8.33
N GLU A 117 25.36 -6.58 8.20
CA GLU A 117 26.09 -5.34 7.91
C GLU A 117 25.86 -4.90 6.45
N CYS A 118 25.43 -3.66 6.23
CA CYS A 118 25.07 -3.10 4.92
C CYS A 118 26.01 -1.96 4.47
N GLY A 119 27.30 -2.05 4.80
CA GLY A 119 28.29 -1.00 4.53
C GLY A 119 28.37 0.04 5.66
N GLY A 120 29.23 1.05 5.52
CA GLY A 120 29.68 1.94 6.61
C GLY A 120 28.60 2.32 7.63
N HIS A 121 28.85 2.03 8.92
CA HIS A 121 27.94 2.26 10.05
C HIS A 121 26.45 1.94 9.79
N GLY A 122 26.17 0.97 8.91
CA GLY A 122 24.83 0.61 8.47
C GLY A 122 24.54 -0.86 8.72
N TYR A 123 23.39 -1.13 9.32
CA TYR A 123 22.85 -2.47 9.59
C TYR A 123 21.54 -2.64 8.85
N CYS A 124 21.21 -3.86 8.44
CA CYS A 124 20.02 -4.08 7.64
C CYS A 124 19.32 -5.40 7.90
N TYR A 125 18.00 -5.37 7.77
CA TYR A 125 17.16 -6.56 7.72
C TYR A 125 16.65 -6.79 6.31
N PRO A 126 16.57 -8.06 5.85
CA PRO A 126 15.93 -8.38 4.59
C PRO A 126 14.42 -8.07 4.68
N LEU A 127 13.91 -7.36 3.67
CA LEU A 127 12.47 -7.14 3.52
C LEU A 127 11.91 -8.10 2.47
N TYR A 128 12.24 -7.88 1.20
CA TYR A 128 11.76 -8.68 0.07
C TYR A 128 12.67 -8.50 -1.14
N GLU A 129 12.55 -9.41 -2.11
CA GLU A 129 13.07 -9.20 -3.46
C GLU A 129 11.92 -8.70 -4.33
N ASP A 130 12.15 -7.62 -5.08
CA ASP A 130 11.13 -7.03 -5.92
C ASP A 130 10.84 -7.90 -7.15
N GLU A 131 9.87 -8.78 -6.97
CA GLU A 131 9.33 -9.72 -7.95
C GLU A 131 7.93 -9.29 -8.41
N ALA A 132 7.64 -7.98 -8.44
CA ALA A 132 6.37 -7.48 -8.93
C ALA A 132 6.06 -8.04 -10.34
N ALA A 133 4.82 -8.43 -10.58
CA ALA A 133 4.43 -9.04 -11.86
C ALA A 133 4.52 -8.05 -13.03
N ILE A 134 4.54 -6.75 -12.74
CA ILE A 134 4.62 -5.66 -13.72
C ILE A 134 5.89 -4.86 -13.43
N MET A 135 6.89 -4.97 -14.33
CA MET A 135 8.19 -4.31 -14.25
C MET A 135 8.95 -4.55 -12.92
N PRO A 136 9.28 -5.82 -12.60
CA PRO A 136 10.11 -6.12 -11.45
C PRO A 136 11.51 -5.52 -11.64
N SER A 137 12.06 -4.94 -10.57
CA SER A 137 13.48 -4.56 -10.53
C SER A 137 14.39 -5.74 -10.23
N HIS A 138 13.86 -6.83 -9.64
CA HIS A 138 14.63 -7.98 -9.15
C HIS A 138 15.74 -7.59 -8.16
N LEU A 139 15.60 -6.44 -7.51
CA LEU A 139 16.53 -5.98 -6.49
C LEU A 139 16.06 -6.45 -5.12
N ALA A 140 17.02 -6.86 -4.29
CA ALA A 140 16.77 -7.09 -2.88
C ALA A 140 16.57 -5.74 -2.18
N VAL A 141 15.38 -5.56 -1.61
CA VAL A 141 15.03 -4.41 -0.79
C VAL A 141 15.30 -4.77 0.67
N ARG A 142 15.99 -3.87 1.37
CA ARG A 142 16.40 -4.05 2.75
C ARG A 142 15.94 -2.88 3.61
N TYR A 143 15.59 -3.17 4.86
CA TYR A 143 15.35 -2.16 5.88
C TYR A 143 16.71 -1.77 6.46
N ALA A 144 17.26 -0.64 6.04
CA ALA A 144 18.57 -0.16 6.47
C ALA A 144 18.45 0.77 7.67
N MET A 145 19.38 0.64 8.60
CA MET A 145 19.49 1.41 9.83
C MET A 145 20.90 1.96 9.91
N PHE A 146 21.04 3.27 10.00
CA PHE A 146 22.33 3.94 10.12
C PHE A 146 22.58 4.35 11.57
N THR A 147 23.74 3.97 12.08
CA THR A 147 24.14 4.21 13.47
C THR A 147 25.17 5.33 13.58
N ASP A 148 25.15 6.05 14.69
CA ASP A 148 26.27 6.91 15.07
C ASP A 148 27.50 6.11 15.55
N GLU A 149 28.57 6.81 15.95
CA GLU A 149 29.79 6.17 16.49
C GLU A 149 29.56 5.37 17.78
N GLY A 150 28.45 5.64 18.49
CA GLY A 150 28.03 4.92 19.69
C GLY A 150 27.18 3.68 19.40
N GLY A 151 26.88 3.39 18.12
CA GLY A 151 26.02 2.28 17.73
C GLY A 151 24.52 2.56 17.96
N VAL A 152 24.13 3.82 18.14
CA VAL A 152 22.72 4.22 18.28
C VAL A 152 22.15 4.50 16.91
N VAL A 153 20.97 3.93 16.61
CA VAL A 153 20.30 4.14 15.32
C VAL A 153 19.80 5.58 15.25
N THR A 154 20.21 6.30 14.21
CA THR A 154 19.87 7.71 13.98
C THR A 154 18.95 7.91 12.78
N GLU A 155 18.99 6.98 11.82
CA GLU A 155 18.24 7.06 10.58
C GLU A 155 17.85 5.65 10.13
N VAL A 156 16.67 5.54 9.52
CA VAL A 156 16.18 4.31 8.89
C VAL A 156 15.70 4.63 7.48
N ASP A 157 16.04 3.78 6.52
CA ASP A 157 15.66 3.97 5.12
C ASP A 157 15.46 2.62 4.41
N ASP A 158 14.66 2.61 3.35
CA ASP A 158 14.54 1.45 2.47
C ASP A 158 15.71 1.49 1.47
N HIS A 159 16.69 0.61 1.66
CA HIS A 159 17.88 0.59 0.84
C HIS A 159 17.80 -0.52 -0.22
N TYR A 160 17.97 -0.13 -1.47
CA TYR A 160 18.16 -1.06 -2.58
C TYR A 160 19.65 -1.38 -2.66
N CYS A 161 20.03 -2.63 -2.44
CA CYS A 161 21.41 -3.04 -2.68
C CYS A 161 21.61 -3.33 -4.17
N PRO A 162 22.38 -2.52 -4.93
CA PRO A 162 22.66 -2.83 -6.32
C PRO A 162 23.65 -4.00 -6.41
N GLY A 163 23.15 -5.18 -6.74
CA GLY A 163 23.93 -6.35 -7.15
C GLY A 163 24.70 -7.06 -6.02
N GLY A 164 24.37 -8.34 -5.81
CA GLY A 164 25.32 -9.31 -5.26
C GLY A 164 26.36 -9.72 -6.30
#